data_AF-A0A9P7YW39-F1
#
_entry.id   AF-A0A9P7YW39-F1
#
_cell.length_a   1.000
_cell.length_b   1.000
_cell.length_c   1.000
_cell.angle_alpha   90.00
_cell.angle_beta   90.00
_cell.angle_gamma   90.00
#
_symmetry.space_group_name_H-M   'P 1'
#
loop_
_entity.id
_entity.type
_entity.pdbx_description
1 polymer ?
#
loop_
_entity_poly.entity_id
_entity_poly.type
_entity_poly.pdbx_seq_one_letter_code
_entity_poly.pdbx_strand_id
1 'polypeptide(L)'
;MLYTTYHKGQQQTGKLKDNIRFLPTAIGDLLLDYITWVVPLRQIFLRQSAPHAVISPYLWWKNGTVWADNRLTQCMKQACVRASTPRIGIAIWRQMTVTIVKTKFPADLACFDVDQQASEEAEEIDADI
;
A
#
# COMPACT_ATOMS: atom_id res chain seq x y z
N MET A 1 -13.21 3.89 -4.63
CA MET A 1 -13.33 2.57 -3.98
C MET A 1 -12.37 1.60 -4.66
N LEU A 2 -11.55 0.89 -3.91
CA LEU A 2 -10.71 -0.19 -4.44
C LEU A 2 -11.36 -1.52 -4.09
N TYR A 3 -11.62 -2.34 -5.09
CA TYR A 3 -12.12 -3.69 -4.90
C TYR A 3 -10.98 -4.66 -5.20
N THR A 4 -10.62 -5.47 -4.21
CA THR A 4 -9.63 -6.54 -4.35
C THR A 4 -10.23 -7.83 -3.81
N THR A 5 -9.79 -8.98 -4.29
CA THR A 5 -10.20 -10.29 -3.77
C THR A 5 -9.08 -10.98 -2.98
N TYR A 6 -8.00 -10.23 -2.73
CA TYR A 6 -6.80 -10.72 -2.05
C TYR A 6 -6.93 -10.58 -0.52
N HIS A 7 -6.64 -11.66 0.19
CA HIS A 7 -6.35 -11.67 1.62
C HIS A 7 -5.20 -12.63 1.92
N LYS A 8 -4.37 -12.33 2.93
CA LYS A 8 -3.15 -13.12 3.24
C LYS A 8 -3.43 -14.61 3.46
N GLY A 9 -4.55 -14.94 4.10
CA GLY A 9 -4.99 -16.33 4.31
C GLY A 9 -5.55 -17.04 3.06
N GLN A 10 -5.58 -16.40 1.89
CA GLN A 10 -6.14 -16.99 0.68
C GLN A 10 -5.39 -18.25 0.25
N GLN A 11 -4.06 -18.23 0.34
CA GLN A 11 -3.25 -19.39 -0.02
C GLN A 11 -3.51 -20.60 0.89
N GLN A 12 -3.89 -20.36 2.15
CA GLN A 12 -4.19 -21.41 3.12
C GLN A 12 -5.65 -21.87 3.08
N THR A 13 -6.59 -20.97 2.77
CA THR A 13 -8.04 -21.23 2.89
C THR A 13 -8.75 -21.47 1.56
N GLY A 14 -8.14 -21.07 0.43
CA GLY A 14 -8.71 -21.20 -0.93
C GLY A 14 -9.96 -20.36 -1.21
N LYS A 15 -10.55 -19.71 -0.19
CA LYS A 15 -11.78 -18.93 -0.31
C LYS A 15 -11.45 -17.50 -0.72
N LEU A 16 -12.00 -17.01 -1.82
CA LEU A 16 -11.92 -15.58 -2.15
C LEU A 16 -12.69 -14.77 -1.10
N LYS A 17 -12.09 -13.68 -0.59
CA LYS A 17 -12.75 -12.71 0.29
C LYS A 17 -12.79 -11.38 -0.42
N ASP A 18 -13.98 -10.81 -0.56
CA ASP A 18 -14.14 -9.45 -1.05
C ASP A 18 -13.48 -8.50 -0.07
N ASN A 19 -12.48 -7.78 -0.57
CA ASN A 19 -11.67 -6.84 0.16
C ASN A 19 -11.85 -5.47 -0.48
N ILE A 20 -12.95 -4.83 -0.07
CA ILE A 20 -13.29 -3.47 -0.46
C ILE A 20 -12.55 -2.51 0.46
N ARG A 21 -11.81 -1.58 -0.13
CA ARG A 21 -11.15 -0.49 0.57
C ARG A 21 -11.73 0.84 0.08
N PHE A 22 -12.34 1.57 1.01
CA PHE A 22 -12.76 2.94 0.76
C PHE A 22 -11.52 3.82 0.67
N LEU A 23 -11.51 4.70 -0.34
CA LEU A 23 -10.43 5.63 -0.60
C LEU A 23 -11.07 7.02 -0.67
N PRO A 24 -10.60 8.01 0.11
CA PRO A 24 -11.13 9.37 0.02
C PRO A 24 -11.06 9.88 -1.42
N THR A 25 -12.07 10.64 -1.86
CA THR A 25 -12.20 11.07 -3.27
C THR A 25 -10.91 11.68 -3.80
N ALA A 26 -10.30 12.62 -3.07
CA ALA A 26 -9.05 13.25 -3.47
C ALA A 26 -7.88 12.26 -3.69
N ILE A 27 -7.81 11.17 -2.90
CA ILE A 27 -6.80 10.13 -3.08
C ILE A 27 -7.17 9.20 -4.24
N GLY A 28 -8.46 8.95 -4.44
CA GLY A 28 -8.98 8.22 -5.60
C GLY A 28 -8.67 8.92 -6.91
N ASP A 29 -8.93 10.21 -7.00
CA ASP A 29 -8.65 11.04 -8.17
C ASP A 29 -7.15 11.07 -8.46
N LEU A 30 -6.32 11.27 -7.43
CA LEU A 30 -4.86 11.23 -7.57
C LEU A 30 -4.36 9.87 -8.09
N LEU A 31 -4.92 8.76 -7.60
CA LEU A 31 -4.57 7.42 -8.07
C LEU A 31 -5.01 7.21 -9.52
N LEU A 32 -6.21 7.68 -9.88
CA LEU A 32 -6.71 7.62 -11.25
C LEU A 32 -5.84 8.42 -12.21
N ASP A 33 -5.45 9.64 -11.85
CA ASP A 33 -4.54 10.47 -12.64
C ASP A 33 -3.16 9.81 -12.79
N TYR A 34 -2.64 9.22 -11.72
CA TYR A 34 -1.38 8.50 -11.76
C TYR A 34 -1.42 7.31 -12.73
N ILE A 35 -2.49 6.51 -12.70
CA ILE A 35 -2.65 5.35 -13.58
C ILE A 35 -2.90 5.79 -15.03
N THR A 36 -3.70 6.82 -15.25
CA THR A 36 -4.11 7.29 -16.59
C THR A 36 -2.97 8.00 -17.31
N TRP A 37 -2.21 8.84 -16.61
CA TRP A 37 -1.25 9.75 -17.23
C TRP A 37 0.20 9.39 -16.94
N VAL A 38 0.53 9.14 -15.68
CA VAL A 38 1.94 8.96 -15.25
C VAL A 38 2.48 7.59 -15.67
N VAL A 39 1.69 6.53 -15.48
CA VAL A 39 2.12 5.16 -15.83
C VAL A 39 2.38 5.01 -17.34
N PRO A 40 1.48 5.42 -18.26
CA PRO A 40 1.75 5.32 -19.70
C PRO A 40 2.93 6.18 -20.13
N LEU A 41 3.04 7.41 -19.62
CA LEU A 41 4.16 8.29 -19.93
C LEU A 41 5.50 7.65 -19.53
N ARG A 42 5.57 7.08 -18.33
CA ARG A 42 6.77 6.37 -17.84
C ARG A 42 7.09 5.16 -18.72
N GLN A 43 6.09 4.42 -19.18
CA GLN A 43 6.28 3.28 -20.08
C GLN A 43 6.80 3.71 -21.46
N ILE A 44 6.34 4.84 -22.01
CA ILE A 44 6.83 5.39 -23.27
C ILE A 44 8.33 5.72 -23.14
N PHE A 45 8.72 6.48 -22.11
CA PHE A 45 10.14 6.81 -21.88
C PHE A 45 11.00 5.56 -21.65
N LEU A 46 10.47 4.59 -20.91
CA LEU A 46 11.18 3.33 -20.70
C LEU A 46 11.43 2.62 -22.04
N ARG A 47 10.42 2.49 -22.90
CA ARG A 47 10.57 1.85 -24.22
C ARG A 47 11.51 2.62 -25.16
N GLN A 48 11.54 3.95 -25.09
CA GLN A 48 12.50 4.75 -25.85
C GLN A 48 13.94 4.48 -25.41
N SER A 49 14.18 4.40 -24.10
CA SER A 49 15.52 4.14 -23.56
C SER A 49 15.93 2.66 -23.59
N ALA A 50 14.96 1.74 -23.53
CA ALA A 50 15.14 0.30 -23.47
C ALA A 50 13.97 -0.42 -24.18
N PRO A 51 14.05 -0.60 -25.52
CA PRO A 51 12.94 -1.13 -26.33
C PRO A 51 12.41 -2.51 -25.90
N HIS A 52 13.25 -3.33 -25.25
CA HIS A 52 12.92 -4.67 -24.77
C HIS A 52 12.62 -4.73 -23.26
N ALA A 53 12.45 -3.58 -22.60
CA ALA A 53 12.14 -3.56 -21.18
C ALA A 53 10.77 -4.19 -20.89
N VAL A 54 10.74 -5.12 -19.93
CA VAL A 54 9.51 -5.73 -19.44
C VAL A 54 8.72 -4.69 -18.64
N ILE A 55 7.45 -4.52 -19.00
CA ILE A 55 6.51 -3.67 -18.26
C ILE A 55 5.93 -4.49 -17.12
N SER A 56 6.14 -4.04 -15.88
CA SER A 56 5.57 -4.69 -14.72
C SER A 56 4.06 -4.44 -14.63
N PRO A 57 3.24 -5.46 -14.30
CA PRO A 57 1.82 -5.28 -14.01
C PRO A 57 1.57 -4.68 -12.62
N TYR A 58 2.59 -4.54 -11.78
CA TYR A 58 2.47 -3.97 -10.44
C TYR A 58 2.49 -2.44 -10.48
N LEU A 59 1.72 -1.78 -9.61
CA LEU A 59 1.72 -0.31 -9.48
C LEU A 59 3.08 0.23 -9.02
N TRP A 60 3.72 -0.49 -8.09
CA TRP A 60 4.95 -0.07 -7.43
C TRP A 60 6.12 -0.92 -7.89
N TRP A 61 6.83 -0.41 -8.90
CA TRP A 61 7.98 -1.09 -9.47
C TRP A 61 9.02 -0.09 -9.98
N LYS A 62 10.27 -0.55 -10.11
CA LYS A 62 11.37 0.23 -10.65
C LYS A 62 12.36 -0.71 -11.35
N ASN A 63 12.80 -0.32 -12.55
CA ASN A 63 13.86 -1.03 -13.29
C ASN A 63 13.60 -2.54 -13.47
N GLY A 64 12.35 -2.91 -13.75
CA GLY A 64 11.95 -4.29 -14.00
C GLY A 64 11.65 -5.11 -12.73
N THR A 65 11.87 -4.55 -11.53
CA THR A 65 11.59 -5.24 -10.28
C THR A 65 10.48 -4.54 -9.48
N VAL A 66 9.64 -5.34 -8.84
CA VAL A 66 8.66 -4.86 -7.86
C VAL A 66 9.41 -4.25 -6.68
N TRP A 67 8.84 -3.23 -6.05
CA TRP A 67 9.44 -2.68 -4.83
C TRP A 67 9.60 -3.77 -3.76
N ALA A 68 10.78 -3.81 -3.15
CA ALA A 68 11.00 -4.62 -1.95
C ALA A 68 10.14 -4.11 -0.79
N ASP A 69 9.81 -4.99 0.16
CA ASP A 69 8.87 -4.70 1.26
C ASP A 69 9.26 -3.45 2.07
N ASN A 70 10.56 -3.26 2.33
CA ASN A 70 11.05 -2.12 3.09
C ASN A 70 11.07 -0.79 2.32
N ARG A 71 10.83 -0.80 0.99
CA ARG A 71 10.98 0.37 0.14
C ARG A 71 10.00 1.48 0.52
N LEU A 72 8.74 1.13 0.77
CA LEU A 72 7.74 2.09 1.18
C LEU A 72 8.05 2.67 2.56
N THR A 73 8.61 1.88 3.49
CA THR A 73 9.09 2.36 4.79
C THR A 73 10.22 3.38 4.64
N GLN A 74 11.17 3.13 3.72
CA GLN A 74 12.23 4.09 3.42
C GLN A 74 11.67 5.39 2.82
N CYS A 75 10.74 5.29 1.87
CA CYS A 75 10.08 6.45 1.27
C CYS A 75 9.32 7.28 2.32
N MET A 76 8.63 6.63 3.26
CA MET A 76 7.94 7.29 4.37
C MET A 76 8.93 8.04 5.27
N LYS A 77 10.02 7.38 5.70
CA LYS A 77 11.07 8.01 6.51
C LYS A 77 11.69 9.23 5.82
N GLN A 78 11.93 9.15 4.51
CA GLN A 78 12.42 10.28 3.72
C GLN A 78 11.40 11.42 3.63
N ALA A 79 10.11 11.11 3.48
CA ALA A 79 9.06 12.12 3.48
C ALA A 79 8.96 12.84 4.83
N CYS A 80 9.07 12.13 5.96
CA CYS A 80 9.13 12.73 7.30
C CYS A 80 10.29 13.71 7.44
N VAL A 81 11.49 13.33 6.94
CA VAL A 81 12.67 14.22 6.96
C VAL A 81 12.39 15.51 6.18
N ARG A 82 11.82 15.40 4.97
CA ARG A 82 11.47 16.59 4.17
C ARG A 82 10.40 17.46 4.82
N ALA A 83 9.48 16.85 5.56
CA ALA A 83 8.44 17.55 6.29
C ALA A 83 8.89 18.05 7.67
N SER A 84 10.15 17.80 8.07
CA SER A 84 10.67 18.11 9.41
C SER A 84 9.84 17.50 10.55
N THR A 85 9.30 16.29 10.34
CA THR A 85 8.53 15.55 11.36
C THR A 85 9.28 14.33 11.87
N PRO A 86 8.91 13.78 13.05
CA PRO A 86 9.45 12.51 13.53
C PRO A 86 9.34 11.41 12.48
N ARG A 87 10.40 10.63 12.31
CA ARG A 87 10.44 9.54 11.32
C ARG A 87 9.56 8.41 11.78
N ILE A 88 8.57 8.06 10.97
CA ILE A 88 7.70 6.91 11.20
C ILE A 88 7.84 5.90 10.07
N GLY A 89 7.79 4.62 10.43
CA GLY A 89 7.68 3.51 9.48
C GLY A 89 6.23 3.17 9.17
N ILE A 90 6.00 2.25 8.22
CA ILE A 90 4.64 1.85 7.83
C ILE A 90 3.90 1.17 8.99
N ALA A 91 4.56 0.33 9.79
CA ALA A 91 3.93 -0.37 10.90
C ALA A 91 3.30 0.61 11.90
N ILE A 92 4.08 1.61 12.35
CA ILE A 92 3.60 2.67 13.24
C ILE A 92 2.51 3.50 12.56
N TRP A 93 2.67 3.83 11.28
CA TRP A 93 1.63 4.54 10.52
C TRP A 93 0.30 3.77 10.46
N ARG A 94 0.36 2.45 10.22
CA ARG A 94 -0.79 1.56 10.19
C ARG A 94 -1.49 1.54 11.56
N GLN A 95 -0.72 1.34 12.63
CA GLN A 95 -1.21 1.41 14.01
C GLN A 95 -1.90 2.73 14.33
N MET A 96 -1.28 3.87 14.00
CA MET A 96 -1.90 5.18 14.20
C MET A 96 -3.21 5.32 13.43
N THR A 97 -3.24 4.89 12.16
CA THR A 97 -4.45 4.92 11.33
C THR A 97 -5.58 4.14 12.00
N VAL A 98 -5.25 2.98 12.57
CA VAL A 98 -6.19 2.08 13.22
C VAL A 98 -6.73 2.66 14.51
N THR A 99 -5.85 3.21 15.35
CA THR A 99 -6.25 3.91 16.56
C THR A 99 -7.14 5.11 16.22
N ILE A 100 -6.82 5.88 15.17
CA ILE A 100 -7.65 6.99 14.71
C ILE A 100 -9.04 6.49 14.30
N VAL A 101 -9.12 5.42 13.49
CA VAL A 101 -10.42 4.82 13.10
C VAL A 101 -11.21 4.38 14.32
N LYS A 102 -10.61 3.59 15.23
CA LYS A 102 -11.27 3.10 16.45
C LYS A 102 -11.76 4.22 17.37
N THR A 103 -11.02 5.32 17.46
CA THR A 103 -11.33 6.41 18.41
C THR A 103 -12.20 7.52 17.81
N LYS A 104 -12.07 7.84 16.52
CA LYS A 104 -12.74 8.97 15.88
C LYS A 104 -13.90 8.55 14.98
N PHE A 105 -13.91 7.31 14.49
CA PHE A 105 -14.93 6.79 13.59
C PHE A 105 -15.54 5.46 14.11
N PRO A 106 -15.96 5.39 15.38
CA PRO A 106 -16.44 4.13 15.97
C PRO A 106 -17.72 3.61 15.31
N ALA A 107 -18.57 4.49 14.77
CA ALA A 107 -19.80 4.12 14.06
C ALA A 107 -19.51 3.46 12.69
N ASP A 108 -18.36 3.75 12.11
CA ASP A 108 -17.97 3.29 10.77
C ASP A 108 -16.99 2.10 10.83
N LEU A 109 -16.79 1.50 12.01
CA LEU A 109 -15.79 0.46 12.21
C LEU A 109 -15.95 -0.71 11.23
N ALA A 110 -17.19 -1.09 10.91
CA ALA A 110 -17.50 -2.17 9.96
C ALA A 110 -17.00 -1.88 8.53
N CYS A 111 -16.73 -0.62 8.19
CA CYS A 111 -16.19 -0.21 6.89
C CYS A 111 -14.66 -0.38 6.80
N PHE A 112 -13.98 -0.60 7.93
CA PHE A 112 -12.53 -0.75 8.01
C PHE A 112 -12.22 -2.13 8.59
N ASP A 113 -11.42 -2.95 7.92
CA ASP A 113 -11.07 -4.32 8.38
C ASP A 113 -10.05 -4.24 9.53
N VAL A 114 -10.47 -3.69 10.67
CA VAL A 114 -9.59 -3.28 11.78
C VAL A 114 -9.16 -4.46 12.66
N ASP A 115 -9.87 -5.58 12.60
CA ASP A 115 -9.66 -6.74 13.47
C ASP A 115 -8.73 -7.80 12.86
N GLN A 116 -8.44 -7.76 11.55
CA GLN A 116 -7.44 -8.64 10.92
C GLN A 116 -6.00 -8.35 11.38
N GLN A 117 -5.73 -7.19 11.96
CA GLN A 117 -4.38 -6.73 12.30
C GLN A 117 -3.77 -7.38 13.53
N ALA A 118 -4.59 -7.69 14.55
CA ALA A 118 -4.09 -8.33 15.76
C ALA A 118 -3.48 -9.73 15.50
N SER A 119 -3.91 -10.39 14.41
CA SER A 119 -3.37 -11.69 14.00
C SER A 119 -2.06 -11.59 13.19
N GLU A 120 -1.77 -10.43 12.58
CA GLU A 120 -0.57 -10.24 11.74
C GLU A 120 0.63 -9.71 12.54
N GLU A 121 0.39 -9.07 13.68
CA GLU A 121 1.45 -8.54 14.57
C GLU A 121 2.23 -9.64 15.31
N ALA A 122 1.65 -10.83 15.46
CA ALA A 122 2.33 -11.96 16.08
C ALA A 122 3.42 -12.57 15.19
N GLU A 123 3.37 -12.34 13.86
CA GLU A 123 4.33 -12.96 12.91
C GLU A 123 5.51 -12.04 12.57
N GLU A 124 5.41 -10.71 12.76
CA GLU A 124 6.45 -9.76 12.35
C GLU A 124 7.46 -9.42 13.46
N ILE A 125 7.23 -9.88 14.70
CA ILE A 125 8.12 -9.64 15.86
C ILE A 125 9.34 -10.59 15.86
N ASP A 126 9.29 -11.71 15.14
CA ASP A 126 10.34 -12.75 15.18
C ASP A 126 11.46 -12.59 14.14
N ALA A 127 11.48 -11.50 13.36
CA ALA A 127 12.35 -11.40 12.18
C ALA A 127 13.56 -10.46 12.29
N ASP A 128 13.87 -9.86 13.44
CA ASP A 128 15.11 -9.07 13.61
C ASP A 128 15.65 -9.13 15.06
N ILE A 129 16.49 -10.15 15.34
CA ILE A 129 17.66 -10.04 16.25
C ILE A 129 18.91 -10.29 15.41
#